data_AF-A0A165XY18-F1
#
_entry.id   AF-A0A165XY18-F1
#
_cell.length_a   1.000
_cell.length_b   1.000
_cell.length_c   1.000
_cell.angle_alpha   90.00
_cell.angle_beta   90.00
_cell.angle_gamma   90.00
#
_symmetry.space_group_name_H-M   'P 1'
#
loop_
_entity.id
_entity.type
_entity.pdbx_description
1 polymer ?
#
loop_
_entity_poly.entity_id
_entity_poly.type
_entity_poly.pdbx_seq_one_letter_code
_entity_poly.pdbx_strand_id
1 'polypeptide(L)' 'MPSEETKERIIKAIDLGRTVLHYGWIPFIIYVGYTRSNPQPSLIKCVYIPSNFLHALILEPG' A
#
# COMPACT_ATOMS: atom_id res chain seq x y z
N MET A 1 8.51 -19.57 -31.99
CA MET A 1 8.37 -19.92 -30.56
C MET A 1 9.39 -19.09 -29.79
N PRO A 2 9.01 -18.32 -28.77
CA PRO A 2 10.00 -17.63 -27.94
C PRO A 2 10.98 -18.68 -27.38
N SER A 3 12.28 -18.36 -27.40
CA SER A 3 13.33 -19.25 -26.89
C SER A 3 13.11 -19.53 -25.41
N GLU A 4 13.43 -20.75 -24.95
CA GLU A 4 13.19 -21.16 -23.56
C GLU A 4 13.91 -20.23 -22.54
N GLU A 5 15.08 -19.69 -22.91
CA GLU A 5 15.78 -18.65 -22.12
C GLU A 5 14.94 -17.39 -21.86
N THR A 6 14.10 -17.00 -22.83
CA THR A 6 13.26 -15.80 -22.74
C THR A 6 12.09 -16.07 -21.80
N LYS A 7 11.51 -17.28 -21.85
CA LYS A 7 10.47 -17.70 -20.91
C LYS A 7 11.00 -17.76 -19.48
N GLU A 8 12.16 -18.35 -19.27
CA GLU A 8 12.76 -18.43 -17.93
C GLU A 8 13.04 -17.05 -17.33
N ARG A 9 13.51 -16.10 -18.15
CA ARG A 9 13.71 -14.71 -17.72
C ARG A 9 12.41 -14.03 -17.33
N ILE A 10 11.37 -14.19 -18.14
CA ILE A 10 10.04 -13.63 -17.85
C ILE A 10 9.48 -14.23 -16.56
N ILE A 11 9.58 -15.55 -16.38
CA ILE A 11 9.11 -16.23 -15.17
C ILE A 11 9.85 -15.70 -13.93
N LYS A 12 11.19 -15.57 -13.98
CA LYS A 12 12.00 -14.99 -12.89
C LYS A 12 11.61 -13.54 -12.58
N ALA A 13 11.35 -12.74 -13.62
CA ALA A 13 10.93 -11.35 -13.44
C ALA A 13 9.54 -11.24 -12.79
N ILE A 14 8.61 -12.11 -13.18
CA ILE A 14 7.26 -12.17 -12.59
C ILE A 14 7.33 -12.60 -11.13
N ASP A 15 8.18 -13.58 -10.81
CA ASP A 15 8.33 -14.08 -9.44
C ASP A 15 8.90 -13.00 -8.51
N LEU A 16 9.91 -12.27 -8.98
CA LEU A 16 10.43 -11.08 -8.28
C LEU A 16 9.35 -9.99 -8.15
N GLY A 17 8.62 -9.73 -9.22
CA GLY A 17 7.53 -8.75 -9.25
C GLY A 17 6.43 -9.05 -8.23
N ARG A 18 6.09 -10.33 -8.03
CA ARG A 18 5.12 -10.77 -7.02
C ARG A 18 5.58 -10.39 -5.61
N THR A 19 6.84 -10.65 -5.28
CA THR A 19 7.43 -10.30 -3.98
C THR A 19 7.47 -8.79 -3.77
N VAL A 20 7.90 -8.03 -4.79
CA VAL A 20 7.96 -6.57 -4.72
C VAL A 20 6.57 -5.96 -4.55
N LEU A 21 5.56 -6.43 -5.28
CA LEU A 21 4.19 -5.95 -5.11
C LEU A 21 3.63 -6.34 -3.74
N HIS A 22 3.87 -7.56 -3.27
CA HIS A 22 3.33 -8.05 -2.01
C HIS A 22 3.86 -7.31 -0.77
N TYR A 23 5.13 -6.91 -0.78
CA TYR A 23 5.72 -6.17 0.34
C TYR A 23 5.81 -4.65 0.10
N GLY A 24 5.83 -4.23 -1.16
CA GLY A 24 5.99 -2.83 -1.56
C GLY A 24 4.69 -2.03 -1.65
N TRP A 25 3.52 -2.69 -1.74
CA TRP A 25 2.25 -1.97 -1.91
C TRP A 25 1.90 -1.06 -0.72
N ILE A 26 2.17 -1.48 0.52
CA ILE A 26 1.89 -0.65 1.72
C ILE A 26 2.77 0.61 1.74
N PRO A 27 4.12 0.51 1.67
CA PRO A 27 4.98 1.69 1.59
C PRO A 27 4.61 2.63 0.44
N PHE A 28 4.24 2.07 -0.73
CA PHE A 28 3.85 2.86 -1.89
C PHE A 28 2.59 3.69 -1.65
N ILE A 29 1.52 3.09 -1.10
CA ILE A 29 0.28 3.81 -0.79
C ILE A 29 0.53 4.92 0.25
N ILE A 30 1.31 4.63 1.29
CA ILE A 30 1.66 5.62 2.32
C ILE A 30 2.43 6.80 1.69
N TYR A 31 3.40 6.52 0.82
CA TYR A 31 4.18 7.54 0.14
C TYR A 31 3.32 8.46 -0.74
N VAL A 32 2.40 7.88 -1.51
CA VAL A 32 1.46 8.65 -2.35
C VAL A 32 0.56 9.54 -1.47
N GLY A 33 0.02 9.00 -0.38
CA GLY A 33 -0.79 9.78 0.57
C GLY A 33 0.00 10.91 1.25
N TYR A 34 1.26 10.65 1.60
CA TYR A 34 2.17 11.62 2.21
C TYR A 34 2.47 12.80 1.28
N THR A 35 2.84 12.52 0.03
CA THR A 35 3.27 13.55 -0.94
C THR A 35 2.14 14.44 -1.44
N ARG A 36 0.89 14.02 -1.36
CA ARG A 36 -0.29 14.76 -1.85
C ARG A 36 -1.00 15.60 -0.79
N SER A 37 -0.59 15.49 0.47
CA SER A 37 -1.24 16.15 1.60
C SER A 37 -0.55 17.47 1.95
N ASN A 38 -1.35 18.53 2.17
CA ASN A 38 -0.85 19.82 2.64
C ASN A 38 -1.65 20.27 3.88
N PRO A 39 -1.03 20.38 5.08
CA PRO A 39 0.39 20.13 5.38
C PRO A 39 0.79 18.64 5.32
N GLN A 40 2.07 18.36 5.07
CA GLN A 40 2.58 16.98 5.00
C GLN A 40 2.40 16.26 6.36
N PRO A 41 1.67 15.13 6.42
CA PRO A 41 1.35 14.45 7.66
C PRO A 41 2.58 13.71 8.20
N SER A 42 2.83 13.76 9.51
CA SER A 42 3.85 12.91 10.13
C SER A 42 3.48 11.43 9.95
N LEU A 43 4.46 10.55 9.69
CA LEU A 43 4.24 9.11 9.48
C LEU A 43 3.47 8.44 10.64
N ILE A 44 3.57 9.01 11.84
CA ILE A 44 2.90 8.54 13.07
C ILE A 44 1.38 8.84 13.05
N LYS A 45 0.93 9.87 12.33
CA LYS A 45 -0.48 10.29 12.31
C LYS A 45 -1.37 9.40 11.43
N CYS A 46 -0.79 8.65 10.48
CA CYS A 46 -1.54 7.77 9.58
C CYS A 46 -2.11 6.50 10.28
N VAL A 47 -1.57 6.11 11.43
CA VAL A 47 -2.05 4.96 12.23
C VAL A 47 -3.12 5.37 13.25
N TYR A 48 -3.38 6.67 13.40
CA TYR A 48 -4.43 7.14 14.30
C TYR A 48 -5.78 7.02 13.58
N ILE A 49 -6.52 5.94 13.88
CA ILE A 49 -7.95 5.86 13.61
C ILE A 49 -8.55 7.19 14.09
N PRO A 50 -9.21 7.98 13.22
CA PRO A 50 -9.70 9.28 13.63
C PRO A 50 -10.66 9.09 14.82
N SER A 51 -10.46 9.83 15.90
CA SER A 51 -11.32 9.78 17.11
C SER A 51 -12.81 9.94 16.77
N ASN A 52 -13.09 10.62 15.66
CA ASN A 52 -14.42 10.83 15.09
C ASN A 52 -15.09 9.51 14.66
N PHE A 53 -14.31 8.50 14.25
CA PHE A 53 -14.78 7.16 13.86
C PHE A 53 -15.08 6.28 15.09
N LEU A 54 -14.31 6.43 16.18
CA LEU A 54 -14.66 5.82 17.48
C LEU A 54 -15.96 6.40 18.05
N HIS A 55 -16.18 7.71 17.89
CA HIS A 55 -17.41 8.36 18.34
C HIS A 55 -18.63 7.88 17.54
N ALA A 56 -18.48 7.65 16.24
CA ALA A 56 -19.54 7.08 15.39
C ALA A 56 -19.87 5.62 15.72
N LEU A 57 -18.89 4.80 16.12
CA LEU A 57 -19.12 3.40 16.51
C LEU A 57 -19.75 3.23 17.90
N ILE A 58 -19.60 4.23 18.78
CA ILE A 58 -20.12 4.19 20.15
C ILE A 58 -21.50 4.88 20.24
N LEU A 59 -21.84 5.78 19.32
CA LEU A 59 -23.04 6.61 19.37
C LEU A 59 -24.08 6.35 18.26
N GLU A 60 -24.03 5.22 17.56
CA GLU A 60 -25.16 4.78 16.71
C GLU A 60 -26.01 3.70 17.41
N PRO A 61 -26.94 4.07 18.30
CA PRO A 61 -28.21 3.37 18.46
C PRO A 61 -29.26 4.07 17.58
N GLY A 62 -29.44 3.60 16.35
CA GLY A 62 -30.44 4.11 15.40
C GLY A 62 -30.76 3.11 14.30
#